data_AF-A0A6C0DRW7-F1
#
_entry.id   AF-A0A6C0DRW7-F1
#
_cell.length_a   1.000
_cell.length_b   1.000
_cell.length_c   1.000
_cell.angle_alpha   90.00
_cell.angle_beta   90.00
_cell.angle_gamma   90.00
#
_symmetry.space_group_name_H-M   'P 1'
#
loop_
_entity.id
_entity.type
_entity.pdbx_description
1 polymer ?
#
loop_
_entity_poly.entity_id
_entity_poly.type
_entity_poly.pdbx_seq_one_letter_code
_entity_poly.pdbx_strand_id
1 'polypeptide(L)'
;MEQLKSTAEFLRKQLAEVEEKMQALNQPVAPAAAETMTIDEMRAEVAKMATAKKWKSFVNKPYGVVDNIVDILDMCYDPFVDSIVEGYPGKKPRAVIGSRNSAEWQKFQLRVIKRLLHPGDFDTDEDFSDTANGCDEIAWDAGAEVIAELIAESTRSP
;
A
#
# COMPACT_ATOMS: atom_id res chain seq x y z
N MET A 1 -1.94 60.36 -18.66
CA MET A 1 -2.33 59.25 -19.57
C MET A 1 -1.26 58.18 -19.70
N GLU A 2 0.04 58.50 -19.72
CA GLU A 2 1.12 57.50 -19.80
C GLU A 2 1.19 56.54 -18.60
N GLN A 3 0.99 57.04 -17.37
CA GLN A 3 0.95 56.19 -16.18
C GLN A 3 -0.14 55.11 -16.25
N LEU A 4 -1.35 55.47 -16.72
CA LEU A 4 -2.45 54.50 -16.88
C LEU A 4 -2.15 53.45 -17.96
N LYS A 5 -1.45 53.82 -19.04
CA LYS A 5 -1.02 52.87 -20.07
C LYS A 5 0.01 51.88 -19.52
N SER A 6 1.00 52.37 -18.78
CA SER A 6 2.01 51.53 -18.12
C SER A 6 1.39 50.59 -17.09
N THR A 7 0.44 51.07 -16.29
CA THR A 7 -0.31 50.22 -15.34
C THR A 7 -1.13 49.15 -16.06
N ALA A 8 -1.78 49.49 -17.17
CA ALA A 8 -2.56 48.53 -17.96
C ALA A 8 -1.67 47.44 -18.59
N GLU A 9 -0.47 47.80 -19.06
CA GLU A 9 0.51 46.84 -19.59
C GLU A 9 1.05 45.92 -18.50
N PHE A 10 1.36 46.47 -17.32
CA PHE A 10 1.81 45.68 -16.18
C PHE A 10 0.76 44.65 -15.73
N LEU A 11 -0.51 45.07 -15.62
CA LEU A 11 -1.60 44.18 -15.22
C LEU A 11 -1.87 43.08 -16.27
N ARG A 12 -1.76 43.40 -17.57
CA ARG A 12 -1.86 42.39 -18.63
C ARG A 12 -0.75 41.34 -18.53
N LYS A 13 0.48 41.78 -18.21
CA LYS A 13 1.59 40.85 -18.02
C LYS A 13 1.36 39.92 -16.82
N GLN A 14 0.90 40.47 -15.69
CA GLN A 14 0.55 39.63 -14.55
C GLN A 14 -0.59 38.65 -14.85
N LEU A 15 -1.59 39.07 -15.60
CA LEU A 15 -2.70 38.19 -16.00
C LEU A 15 -2.18 37.01 -16.84
N ALA A 16 -1.31 37.29 -17.82
CA ALA A 16 -0.71 36.26 -18.64
C ALA A 16 0.15 35.28 -17.81
N GLU A 17 0.94 35.77 -16.85
CA GLU A 17 1.73 34.91 -15.95
C GLU A 17 0.85 34.04 -15.04
N VAL A 18 -0.30 34.57 -14.58
CA VAL A 18 -1.26 33.80 -13.79
C VAL A 18 -1.99 32.78 -14.65
N GLU A 19 -2.38 33.13 -15.88
CA GLU A 19 -3.00 32.21 -16.83
C GLU A 19 -2.05 31.07 -17.22
N GLU A 20 -0.77 31.35 -17.43
CA GLU A 20 0.26 30.33 -17.69
C GLU A 20 0.43 29.38 -16.50
N LYS A 21 0.48 29.92 -15.27
CA LYS A 21 0.54 29.10 -14.04
C LYS A 21 -0.73 28.28 -13.85
N MET A 22 -1.91 28.83 -14.14
CA MET A 22 -3.18 28.12 -14.08
C MET A 22 -3.24 27.00 -15.13
N GLN A 23 -2.74 27.23 -16.33
CA GLN A 23 -2.63 26.20 -17.36
C GLN A 23 -1.64 25.11 -16.94
N ALA A 24 -0.50 25.45 -16.35
CA ALA A 24 0.45 24.48 -15.82
C ALA A 24 -0.15 23.63 -14.68
N LEU A 25 -1.01 24.21 -13.83
CA LEU A 25 -1.76 23.50 -12.79
C LEU A 25 -2.89 22.62 -13.37
N ASN A 26 -3.46 23.01 -14.50
CA ASN A 26 -4.53 22.27 -15.20
C ASN A 26 -4.02 21.34 -16.30
N GLN A 27 -2.70 21.19 -16.48
CA GLN A 27 -2.18 20.09 -17.29
C GLN A 27 -2.57 18.79 -16.60
N PRO A 28 -3.19 17.82 -17.32
CA PRO A 28 -3.43 16.52 -16.76
C PRO A 28 -2.07 15.95 -16.37
N VAL A 29 -1.87 15.79 -15.06
CA VAL A 29 -0.74 15.02 -14.54
C VAL A 29 -0.79 13.69 -15.28
N ALA A 30 0.32 13.31 -15.93
CA ALA A 30 0.50 11.96 -16.46
C ALA A 30 -0.10 10.95 -15.46
N PRO A 31 -0.82 9.90 -15.92
CA PRO A 31 -1.68 9.11 -15.05
C PRO A 31 -0.94 8.82 -13.76
N ALA A 32 -1.51 9.33 -12.67
CA ALA A 32 -0.93 9.25 -11.35
C ALA A 32 -0.43 7.82 -11.11
N ALA A 33 0.73 7.70 -10.45
CA ALA A 33 1.20 6.45 -9.88
C ALA A 33 0.00 5.62 -9.42
N ALA A 34 -0.12 4.39 -9.92
CA ALA A 34 -1.26 3.48 -9.74
C ALA A 34 -2.03 3.83 -8.46
N GLU A 35 -3.26 4.35 -8.62
CA GLU A 35 -4.04 4.89 -7.51
C GLU A 35 -4.01 3.91 -6.34
N THR A 36 -3.35 4.33 -5.26
CA THR A 36 -3.26 3.56 -4.03
C THR A 36 -4.67 3.42 -3.46
N MET A 37 -5.09 2.21 -3.15
CA MET A 37 -6.41 1.96 -2.59
C MET A 37 -6.51 2.58 -1.19
N THR A 38 -7.69 3.08 -0.86
CA THR A 38 -8.06 3.44 0.51
C THR A 38 -8.18 2.17 1.37
N ILE A 39 -8.13 2.34 2.70
CA ILE A 39 -8.32 1.21 3.62
C ILE A 39 -9.71 0.57 3.47
N ASP A 40 -10.73 1.35 3.14
CA ASP A 40 -12.08 0.85 2.91
C ASP A 40 -12.17 0.01 1.62
N GLU A 41 -11.47 0.41 0.56
CA GLU A 41 -11.34 -0.39 -0.65
C GLU A 41 -10.56 -1.69 -0.39
N MET A 42 -9.51 -1.63 0.43
CA MET A 42 -8.76 -2.82 0.85
C MET A 42 -9.66 -3.78 1.63
N ARG A 43 -10.41 -3.30 2.62
CA ARG A 43 -11.40 -4.10 3.38
C ARG A 43 -12.42 -4.74 2.44
N ALA A 44 -12.95 -3.98 1.48
CA ALA A 44 -13.90 -4.50 0.50
C ALA A 44 -13.29 -5.61 -0.38
N GLU A 45 -12.02 -5.49 -0.74
CA GLU A 45 -11.31 -6.50 -1.51
C GLU A 45 -11.04 -7.77 -0.68
N VAL A 46 -10.59 -7.62 0.56
CA VAL A 46 -10.41 -8.73 1.50
C VAL A 46 -11.73 -9.46 1.78
N ALA A 47 -12.84 -8.72 1.89
CA ALA A 47 -14.17 -9.29 2.11
C ALA A 47 -14.62 -10.22 0.97
N LYS A 48 -14.17 -9.97 -0.26
CA LYS A 48 -14.42 -10.87 -1.41
C LYS A 48 -13.60 -12.16 -1.32
N MET A 49 -12.40 -12.10 -0.72
CA MET A 49 -11.51 -13.25 -0.56
C MET A 49 -11.90 -14.16 0.60
N ALA A 50 -12.52 -13.61 1.65
CA ALA A 50 -12.93 -14.37 2.83
C ALA A 50 -14.06 -15.36 2.48
N THR A 51 -13.74 -16.65 2.36
CA THR A 51 -14.73 -17.69 2.05
C THR A 51 -15.36 -18.29 3.32
N ALA A 52 -14.61 -18.35 4.42
CA ALA A 52 -15.12 -18.85 5.70
C ALA A 52 -16.03 -17.83 6.38
N LYS A 53 -17.14 -18.31 6.95
CA LYS A 53 -18.13 -17.49 7.66
C LYS A 53 -17.51 -16.69 8.82
N LYS A 54 -16.52 -17.26 9.52
CA LYS A 54 -15.78 -16.63 10.61
C LYS A 54 -15.03 -15.38 10.11
N TRP A 55 -14.17 -15.54 9.11
CA TRP A 55 -13.43 -14.43 8.49
C TRP A 55 -14.32 -13.32 7.94
N LYS A 56 -15.43 -13.66 7.25
CA LYS A 56 -16.38 -12.63 6.75
C LYS A 56 -16.91 -11.71 7.86
N SER A 57 -17.13 -12.25 9.06
CA SER A 57 -17.63 -11.46 10.19
C SER A 57 -16.57 -10.56 10.83
N PHE A 58 -15.29 -10.94 10.74
CA PHE A 58 -14.16 -10.17 11.26
C PHE A 58 -13.69 -9.09 10.30
N VAL A 59 -13.62 -9.41 9.00
CA VAL A 59 -13.15 -8.49 7.95
C VAL A 59 -14.08 -7.27 7.76
N ASN A 60 -15.38 -7.42 8.03
CA ASN A 60 -16.36 -6.35 7.85
C ASN A 60 -16.47 -5.39 9.05
N LYS A 61 -15.69 -5.57 10.11
CA LYS A 61 -15.71 -4.66 11.27
C LYS A 61 -14.77 -3.46 11.00
N PRO A 62 -15.23 -2.21 11.24
CA PRO A 62 -14.33 -1.06 11.24
C PRO A 62 -13.34 -1.17 12.41
N TYR A 63 -12.07 -0.85 12.17
CA TYR A 63 -10.95 -1.12 13.09
C TYR A 63 -10.88 -2.60 13.48
N GLY A 64 -10.91 -3.45 12.46
CA GLY A 64 -10.93 -4.90 12.61
C GLY A 64 -9.59 -5.54 12.28
N VAL A 65 -9.62 -6.85 12.08
CA VAL A 65 -8.50 -7.69 11.65
C VAL A 65 -7.67 -7.06 10.53
N VAL A 66 -8.31 -6.51 9.50
CA VAL A 66 -7.60 -5.98 8.33
C VAL A 66 -6.76 -4.77 8.70
N ASP A 67 -7.30 -3.87 9.50
CA ASP A 67 -6.57 -2.69 9.99
C ASP A 67 -5.38 -3.09 10.84
N ASN A 68 -5.58 -4.04 11.76
CA ASN A 68 -4.51 -4.50 12.64
C ASN A 68 -3.37 -5.17 11.84
N ILE A 69 -3.70 -6.01 10.85
CA ILE A 69 -2.69 -6.63 9.99
C ILE A 69 -1.94 -5.56 9.18
N VAL A 70 -2.67 -4.59 8.60
CA VAL A 70 -2.06 -3.49 7.84
C VAL A 70 -1.10 -2.68 8.72
N ASP A 71 -1.53 -2.32 9.93
CA ASP A 71 -0.73 -1.57 10.90
C ASP A 71 0.53 -2.35 11.31
N ILE A 72 0.39 -3.65 11.58
CA ILE A 72 1.53 -4.52 11.90
C ILE A 72 2.51 -4.58 10.72
N LEU A 73 2.02 -4.80 9.49
CA LEU A 73 2.88 -4.85 8.32
C LEU A 73 3.58 -3.51 8.08
N ASP A 74 2.90 -2.39 8.32
CA ASP A 74 3.51 -1.07 8.25
C ASP A 74 4.59 -0.89 9.32
N MET A 75 4.41 -1.39 10.55
CA MET A 75 5.47 -1.41 11.56
C MET A 75 6.65 -2.28 11.14
N CYS A 76 6.40 -3.39 10.45
CA CYS A 76 7.42 -4.32 9.96
C CYS A 76 8.11 -3.88 8.65
N TYR A 77 7.67 -2.80 8.00
CA TYR A 77 8.20 -2.41 6.68
C TYR A 77 9.72 -2.19 6.69
N ASP A 78 10.27 -1.45 7.66
CA ASP A 78 11.72 -1.17 7.69
C ASP A 78 12.54 -2.46 7.90
N PRO A 79 12.19 -3.34 8.87
CA PRO A 79 12.81 -4.66 8.96
C PRO A 79 12.65 -5.52 7.71
N PHE A 80 11.51 -5.48 7.00
CA PHE A 80 11.33 -6.23 5.76
C PHE A 80 12.29 -5.77 4.66
N VAL A 81 12.38 -4.47 4.40
CA VAL A 81 13.20 -3.96 3.28
C VAL A 81 14.69 -4.18 3.48
N ASP A 82 15.13 -4.28 4.74
CA ASP A 82 16.52 -4.52 5.13
C ASP A 82 16.83 -6.00 5.40
N SER A 83 15.82 -6.87 5.42
CA SER A 83 16.00 -8.30 5.68
C SER A 83 16.78 -9.01 4.57
N ILE A 84 17.57 -10.00 4.97
CA ILE A 84 18.19 -10.97 4.07
C ILE A 84 17.25 -12.16 3.94
N VAL A 85 16.80 -12.44 2.73
CA VAL A 85 15.91 -13.56 2.44
C VAL A 85 16.75 -14.82 2.21
N GLU A 86 16.56 -15.82 3.07
CA GLU A 86 17.23 -17.11 2.94
C GLU A 86 16.93 -17.75 1.58
N GLY A 87 17.94 -18.35 0.95
CA GLY A 87 17.83 -18.90 -0.41
C GLY A 87 17.92 -17.88 -1.55
N TYR A 88 17.90 -16.57 -1.25
CA TYR A 88 17.99 -15.50 -2.27
C TYR A 88 19.04 -14.42 -1.93
N PRO A 89 20.32 -14.77 -1.75
CA PRO A 89 21.36 -13.82 -1.37
C PRO A 89 21.50 -12.68 -2.39
N GLY A 90 21.53 -11.44 -1.89
CA GLY A 90 21.68 -10.24 -2.71
C GLY A 90 20.40 -9.70 -3.35
N LYS A 91 19.26 -10.39 -3.18
CA LYS A 91 17.94 -9.84 -3.56
C LYS A 91 17.44 -8.94 -2.44
N LYS A 92 16.98 -7.74 -2.81
CA LYS A 92 16.45 -6.75 -1.87
C LYS A 92 14.93 -6.85 -1.83
N PRO A 93 14.30 -7.16 -0.68
CA PRO A 93 12.84 -7.21 -0.56
C PRO A 93 12.13 -5.94 -1.06
N ARG A 94 12.74 -4.76 -0.84
CA ARG A 94 12.24 -3.49 -1.37
C ARG A 94 11.96 -3.49 -2.88
N ALA A 95 12.73 -4.26 -3.66
CA ALA A 95 12.55 -4.33 -5.11
C ALA A 95 11.25 -5.05 -5.52
N VAL A 96 10.70 -5.90 -4.65
CA VAL A 96 9.48 -6.67 -4.94
C VAL A 96 8.25 -6.20 -4.17
N ILE A 97 8.43 -5.60 -2.99
CA ILE A 97 7.31 -5.05 -2.18
C ILE A 97 7.09 -3.55 -2.41
N GLY A 98 8.01 -2.87 -3.10
CA GLY A 98 7.92 -1.45 -3.40
C GLY A 98 8.24 -0.54 -2.21
N SER A 99 7.87 0.74 -2.35
CA SER A 99 8.06 1.74 -1.29
C SER A 99 6.84 1.77 -0.35
N ARG A 100 7.02 2.22 0.89
CA ARG A 100 5.91 2.44 1.82
C ARG A 100 4.82 3.30 1.17
N ASN A 101 3.55 2.95 1.38
CA ASN A 101 2.38 3.59 0.77
C ASN A 101 2.31 3.52 -0.77
N SER A 102 3.08 2.65 -1.42
CA SER A 102 2.96 2.42 -2.87
C SER A 102 1.88 1.39 -3.18
N ALA A 103 1.43 1.35 -4.44
CA ALA A 103 0.52 0.31 -4.91
C ALA A 103 1.14 -1.10 -4.81
N GLU A 104 2.46 -1.22 -5.00
CA GLU A 104 3.20 -2.46 -4.79
C GLU A 104 3.13 -2.91 -3.32
N TRP A 105 3.27 -1.97 -2.39
CA TRP A 105 3.17 -2.26 -0.95
C TRP A 105 1.76 -2.72 -0.57
N GLN A 106 0.73 -2.06 -1.10
CA GLN A 106 -0.66 -2.48 -0.88
C GLN A 106 -0.97 -3.85 -1.50
N LYS A 107 -0.42 -4.14 -2.68
CA LYS A 107 -0.53 -5.49 -3.28
C LYS A 107 0.19 -6.54 -2.44
N PHE A 108 1.32 -6.21 -1.84
CA PHE A 108 2.02 -7.06 -0.88
C PHE A 108 1.14 -7.31 0.35
N GLN A 109 0.61 -6.27 0.99
CA GLN A 109 -0.31 -6.38 2.14
C GLN A 109 -1.51 -7.29 1.83
N LEU A 110 -2.13 -7.12 0.65
CA LEU A 110 -3.23 -7.98 0.21
C LEU A 110 -2.82 -9.45 0.03
N ARG A 111 -1.61 -9.73 -0.48
CA ARG A 111 -1.11 -11.11 -0.60
C ARG A 111 -0.89 -11.73 0.78
N VAL A 112 -0.35 -10.98 1.74
CA VAL A 112 -0.17 -11.45 3.12
C VAL A 112 -1.53 -11.74 3.76
N ILE A 113 -2.47 -10.81 3.70
CA ILE A 113 -3.83 -11.00 4.23
C ILE A 113 -4.47 -12.24 3.58
N LYS A 114 -4.36 -12.39 2.26
CA LYS A 114 -4.90 -13.56 1.56
C LYS A 114 -4.30 -14.88 2.06
N ARG A 115 -3.01 -14.91 2.39
CA ARG A 115 -2.35 -16.07 3.00
C ARG A 115 -2.94 -16.37 4.38
N LEU A 116 -3.04 -15.35 5.23
CA LEU A 116 -3.62 -15.47 6.58
C LEU A 116 -5.08 -15.93 6.57
N LEU A 117 -5.84 -15.57 5.53
CA LEU A 117 -7.23 -16.00 5.34
C LEU A 117 -7.37 -17.48 4.93
N HIS A 118 -6.29 -18.17 4.54
CA HIS A 118 -6.38 -19.55 4.07
C HIS A 118 -6.68 -20.52 5.23
N PRO A 119 -7.72 -21.37 5.12
CA PRO A 119 -8.09 -22.27 6.21
C PRO A 119 -7.00 -23.31 6.48
N GLY A 120 -6.56 -23.41 7.74
CA GLY A 120 -5.61 -24.43 8.19
C GLY A 120 -4.17 -23.92 8.41
N ASP A 121 -3.85 -22.72 7.94
CA ASP A 121 -2.51 -22.15 8.11
C ASP A 121 -2.34 -21.47 9.49
N PHE A 122 -3.44 -21.04 10.11
CA PHE A 122 -3.41 -20.37 11.43
C PHE A 122 -4.61 -20.81 12.28
N ASP A 123 -4.38 -21.00 13.59
CA ASP A 123 -5.44 -21.42 14.52
C ASP A 123 -6.41 -20.25 14.74
N THR A 124 -7.57 -20.36 14.11
CA THR A 124 -8.47 -19.24 13.80
C THR A 124 -9.19 -18.61 14.99
N ASP A 125 -8.90 -19.03 16.22
CA ASP A 125 -9.52 -18.46 17.43
C ASP A 125 -8.94 -17.10 17.82
N GLU A 126 -7.83 -16.68 17.20
CA GLU A 126 -7.30 -15.33 17.33
C GLU A 126 -7.98 -14.39 16.32
N ASP A 127 -8.73 -13.42 16.84
CA ASP A 127 -9.39 -12.38 16.03
C ASP A 127 -8.47 -11.20 15.70
N PHE A 128 -7.15 -11.39 15.85
CA PHE A 128 -6.11 -10.36 15.77
C PHE A 128 -6.44 -9.10 16.60
N SER A 129 -7.36 -9.17 17.57
CA SER A 129 -7.74 -8.03 18.41
C SER A 129 -6.78 -7.82 19.56
N ASP A 130 -6.02 -8.86 19.92
CA ASP A 130 -5.00 -8.83 20.95
C ASP A 130 -3.60 -8.98 20.32
N THR A 131 -2.98 -7.83 20.04
CA THR A 131 -1.60 -7.77 19.54
C THR A 131 -0.57 -8.28 20.57
N ALA A 132 -0.95 -8.59 21.81
CA ALA A 132 -0.03 -9.11 22.82
C ALA A 132 0.17 -10.63 22.75
N ASN A 133 -0.61 -11.35 21.93
CA ASN A 133 -0.66 -12.81 21.94
C ASN A 133 0.05 -13.50 20.76
N GLY A 134 0.86 -12.79 19.98
CA GLY A 134 1.68 -13.39 18.92
C GLY A 134 1.26 -13.04 17.48
N CYS A 135 0.32 -12.10 17.34
CA CYS A 135 -0.21 -11.68 16.05
C CYS A 135 0.83 -10.98 15.16
N ASP A 136 1.82 -10.33 15.77
CA ASP A 136 2.94 -9.70 15.07
C ASP A 136 3.92 -10.72 14.50
N GLU A 137 4.23 -11.81 15.21
CA GLU A 137 5.04 -12.90 14.67
C GLU A 137 4.32 -13.61 13.52
N ILE A 138 3.01 -13.86 13.66
CA ILE A 138 2.21 -14.50 12.60
C ILE A 138 2.19 -13.64 11.32
N ALA A 139 1.94 -12.33 11.45
CA ALA A 139 1.94 -11.43 10.31
C ALA A 139 3.35 -11.24 9.72
N TRP A 140 4.38 -11.24 10.57
CA TRP A 140 5.78 -11.20 10.15
C TRP A 140 6.14 -12.43 9.31
N ASP A 141 5.88 -13.64 9.81
CA ASP A 141 6.21 -14.89 9.13
C ASP A 141 5.50 -14.99 7.79
N ALA A 142 4.19 -14.68 7.76
CA ALA A 142 3.43 -14.62 6.52
C ALA A 142 4.00 -13.57 5.54
N GLY A 143 4.44 -12.41 6.04
CA GLY A 143 5.10 -11.37 5.26
C GLY A 143 6.42 -11.84 4.65
N ALA A 144 7.27 -12.48 5.45
CA ALA A 144 8.56 -13.02 5.02
C ALA A 144 8.39 -14.10 3.95
N GLU A 145 7.42 -14.99 4.09
CA GLU A 145 7.09 -16.00 3.09
C GLU A 145 6.63 -15.39 1.77
N VAL A 146 5.73 -14.40 1.81
CA VAL A 146 5.27 -13.70 0.60
C VAL A 146 6.42 -12.96 -0.09
N ILE A 147 7.36 -12.37 0.66
CA ILE A 147 8.58 -11.77 0.09
C ILE A 147 9.40 -12.81 -0.65
N ALA A 148 9.65 -13.98 -0.04
CA ALA A 148 10.41 -15.05 -0.67
C ALA A 148 9.74 -15.54 -1.96
N GLU A 149 8.42 -15.71 -1.96
CA GLU A 149 7.63 -16.06 -3.14
C GLU A 149 7.75 -15.01 -4.25
N LEU A 150 7.61 -13.72 -3.91
CA LEU A 150 7.74 -12.62 -4.86
C LEU A 150 9.15 -12.57 -5.50
N ILE A 151 10.19 -12.80 -4.70
CA ILE A 151 11.57 -12.87 -5.23
C ILE A 151 11.73 -14.09 -6.14
N ALA A 152 11.18 -15.25 -5.76
CA ALA A 152 11.17 -16.44 -6.59
C ALA A 152 10.46 -16.20 -7.93
N GLU A 153 9.29 -15.54 -7.93
CA GLU A 153 8.56 -15.15 -9.14
C GLU A 153 9.41 -14.22 -10.02
N SER A 154 10.05 -13.20 -9.44
CA SER A 154 10.88 -12.24 -10.16
C SER A 154 12.10 -12.87 -10.86
N THR A 155 12.58 -14.00 -10.35
CA THR A 155 13.75 -14.72 -10.90
C THR A 155 13.37 -15.75 -11.96
N ARG A 156 12.08 -16.10 -12.08
CA ARG A 156 11.55 -17.04 -13.06
C ARG A 156 11.01 -16.37 -14.33
N SER A 157 10.79 -15.06 -14.32
CA SER A 157 10.42 -14.29 -15.52
C SER A 157 11.66 -14.00 -16.38
N PRO A 158 11.71 -14.44 -17.65
CA PRO A 158 12.83 -14.23 -18.57
C PRO A 158 12.99 -12.79 -19.04
#